data_AF-A0A7J2J437-F1
#
_entry.id   AF-A0A7J2J437-F1
#
_cell.length_a   1.000
_cell.length_b   1.000
_cell.length_c   1.000
_cell.angle_alpha   90.00
_cell.angle_beta   90.00
_cell.angle_gamma   90.00
#
_symmetry.space_group_name_H-M   'P 1'
#
loop_
_entity.id
_entity.type
_entity.pdbx_description
1 polymer ?
#
loop_
_entity_poly.entity_id
_entity_poly.type
_entity_poly.pdbx_seq_one_letter_code
_entity_poly.pdbx_strand_id
1 'polypeptide(L)'
;MVSEEMSEIYREMAKLFKALANEKRLIAFKYFSLKYHPEDVSEKIGVKRQSLQKHIDVLREMELIRPKVLRSEGRIGRPRTLYVPTKFGKKLLSRIEEAKNEIYQYMREKRKKDLKKEIKKLRDEIKRNELRHMREEISREELKRRVKELEEKMKELMKELRSMEGEEEIKEVEMEEIEENTVLEKISDLNRALDELLEMKRSAKAVYSEGRRLWAIGKASKEDKEFMDIIKRNKAIIEKVDEGLKELVERIENEIGGRQ
;
A
#
# COMPACT_ATOMS: atom_id res chain seq x y z
N MET A 1 -48.75 19.81 25.76
CA MET A 1 -49.27 19.76 24.37
C MET A 1 -48.16 19.77 23.31
N VAL A 2 -47.62 20.91 22.84
CA VAL A 2 -46.60 20.90 21.74
C VAL A 2 -45.33 20.09 22.08
N SER A 3 -44.89 20.11 23.34
CA SER A 3 -43.72 19.34 23.80
C SER A 3 -43.96 17.82 23.86
N GLU A 4 -45.20 17.39 24.09
CA GLU A 4 -45.54 15.96 24.23
C GLU A 4 -45.68 15.31 22.85
N GLU A 5 -46.36 15.99 21.93
CA GLU A 5 -46.50 15.55 20.53
C GLU A 5 -45.14 15.44 19.84
N MET A 6 -44.24 16.42 20.05
CA MET A 6 -42.87 16.35 19.54
C MET A 6 -42.09 15.18 20.14
N SER A 7 -42.25 14.91 21.44
CA SER A 7 -41.63 13.75 22.10
C SER A 7 -42.12 12.42 21.52
N GLU A 8 -43.41 12.33 21.19
CA GLU A 8 -44.01 11.15 20.59
C GLU A 8 -43.50 10.91 19.16
N ILE A 9 -43.41 11.97 18.35
CA ILE A 9 -42.83 11.90 16.99
C ILE A 9 -41.38 11.38 17.04
N TYR A 10 -40.54 11.89 17.95
CA TYR A 10 -39.17 11.41 18.08
C TYR A 10 -39.08 9.95 18.53
N ARG A 11 -39.99 9.48 19.40
CA ARG A 11 -40.04 8.08 19.82
C ARG A 11 -40.42 7.16 18.65
N GLU A 12 -41.43 7.53 17.87
CA GLU A 12 -41.84 6.77 16.69
C GLU A 12 -40.74 6.74 15.62
N MET A 13 -40.06 7.87 15.38
CA MET A 13 -38.89 7.91 14.51
C MET A 13 -37.76 7.00 15.02
N ALA A 14 -37.46 7.01 16.31
CA ALA A 14 -36.43 6.16 16.90
C ALA A 14 -36.75 4.66 16.76
N LYS A 15 -38.02 4.27 16.95
CA LYS A 15 -38.49 2.89 16.70
C LYS A 15 -38.27 2.49 15.24
N LEU A 16 -38.63 3.36 14.30
CA LEU A 16 -38.45 3.13 12.88
C LEU A 16 -36.96 3.02 12.48
N PHE A 17 -36.10 3.89 13.00
CA PHE A 17 -34.66 3.79 12.78
C PHE A 17 -34.07 2.51 13.38
N LYS A 18 -34.46 2.15 14.60
CA LYS A 18 -34.01 0.90 15.24
C LYS A 18 -34.44 -0.34 14.44
N ALA A 19 -35.65 -0.32 13.88
CA ALA A 19 -36.10 -1.36 12.96
C ALA A 19 -35.28 -1.36 11.67
N LEU A 20 -35.01 -0.22 11.04
CA LEU A 20 -34.28 -0.19 9.77
C LEU A 20 -32.76 -0.30 9.90
N ALA A 21 -32.20 -0.19 11.11
CA ALA A 21 -30.78 -0.40 11.38
C ALA A 21 -30.29 -1.82 11.06
N ASN A 22 -31.19 -2.80 10.96
CA ASN A 22 -30.83 -4.13 10.50
C ASN A 22 -30.62 -4.13 8.98
N GLU A 23 -29.37 -4.31 8.55
CA GLU A 23 -28.96 -4.31 7.14
C GLU A 23 -29.80 -5.26 6.27
N LYS A 24 -29.99 -6.51 6.71
CA LYS A 24 -30.75 -7.51 5.95
C LYS A 24 -32.22 -7.13 5.79
N ARG A 25 -32.82 -6.51 6.81
CA ARG A 25 -34.19 -5.99 6.76
C ARG A 25 -34.31 -4.83 5.76
N LEU A 26 -33.37 -3.89 5.80
CA LEU A 26 -33.37 -2.74 4.89
C LEU A 26 -33.19 -3.18 3.43
N ILE A 27 -32.30 -4.14 3.18
CA ILE A 27 -32.09 -4.73 1.85
C ILE A 27 -33.35 -5.49 1.39
N ALA A 28 -33.98 -6.28 2.26
CA ALA A 28 -35.24 -6.97 1.96
C ALA A 28 -36.35 -5.96 1.59
N PHE A 29 -36.47 -4.88 2.35
CA PHE A 29 -37.42 -3.80 2.07
C PHE A 29 -37.20 -3.18 0.68
N LYS A 30 -35.94 -2.93 0.31
CA LYS A 30 -35.57 -2.48 -1.03
C LYS A 30 -35.97 -3.50 -2.11
N TYR A 31 -35.72 -4.80 -1.94
CA TYR A 31 -36.11 -5.80 -2.94
C TYR A 31 -37.62 -5.96 -3.07
N PHE A 32 -38.38 -5.85 -1.99
CA PHE A 32 -39.85 -5.81 -2.05
C PHE A 32 -40.37 -4.59 -2.83
N SER A 33 -39.67 -3.45 -2.78
CA SER A 33 -39.98 -2.29 -3.63
C SER A 33 -39.85 -2.58 -5.13
N LEU A 34 -38.95 -3.51 -5.48
CA LEU A 34 -38.73 -3.98 -6.84
C LEU A 34 -39.62 -5.20 -7.19
N LYS A 35 -40.58 -5.54 -6.32
CA LYS A 35 -41.56 -6.62 -6.49
C LYS A 35 -40.97 -8.03 -6.57
N TYR A 36 -39.82 -8.28 -5.95
CA TYR A 36 -39.25 -9.62 -5.86
C TYR A 36 -40.10 -10.55 -4.98
N HIS A 37 -40.11 -11.84 -5.30
CA HIS A 37 -40.80 -12.84 -4.49
C HIS A 37 -40.02 -13.11 -3.19
N PRO A 38 -40.67 -13.41 -2.05
CA PRO A 38 -39.98 -13.69 -0.80
C PRO A 38 -38.91 -14.76 -0.89
N GLU A 39 -39.09 -15.79 -1.73
CA GLU A 39 -38.09 -16.83 -1.93
C GLU A 39 -36.80 -16.26 -2.54
N ASP A 40 -36.90 -15.45 -3.61
CA ASP A 40 -35.77 -14.79 -4.25
C ASP A 40 -35.10 -13.77 -3.30
N VAL A 41 -35.90 -13.05 -2.52
CA VAL A 41 -35.38 -12.10 -1.52
C VAL A 41 -34.56 -12.85 -0.46
N SER A 42 -35.07 -13.99 0.03
CA SER A 42 -34.38 -14.83 1.03
C SER A 42 -33.00 -15.26 0.54
N GLU A 43 -32.93 -15.70 -0.72
CA GLU A 43 -31.69 -16.11 -1.38
C GLU A 43 -30.73 -14.94 -1.57
N LYS A 44 -31.20 -13.82 -2.15
CA LYS A 44 -30.37 -12.63 -2.41
C LYS A 44 -29.77 -12.01 -1.16
N ILE A 45 -30.52 -11.99 -0.05
CA ILE A 45 -30.01 -11.43 1.21
C ILE A 45 -29.26 -12.48 2.04
N GLY A 46 -29.30 -13.76 1.65
CA GLY A 46 -28.60 -14.85 2.31
C GLY A 46 -29.16 -15.24 3.68
N VAL A 47 -30.49 -15.28 3.82
CA VAL A 47 -31.14 -15.69 5.08
C VAL A 47 -32.12 -16.84 4.85
N LYS A 48 -32.39 -17.63 5.89
CA LYS A 48 -33.43 -18.68 5.87
C LYS A 48 -34.82 -18.06 5.79
N ARG A 49 -35.78 -18.75 5.17
CA ARG A 49 -37.17 -18.31 5.01
C ARG A 49 -37.83 -17.86 6.32
N GLN A 50 -37.64 -18.60 7.40
CA GLN A 50 -38.16 -18.23 8.73
C GLN A 50 -37.55 -16.93 9.26
N SER A 51 -36.28 -16.67 8.98
CA SER A 51 -35.62 -15.42 9.36
C SER A 51 -36.12 -14.25 8.51
N LEU A 52 -36.36 -14.48 7.20
CA LEU A 52 -36.98 -13.49 6.34
C LEU A 52 -38.39 -13.13 6.83
N GLN A 53 -39.17 -14.12 7.29
CA GLN A 53 -40.51 -13.87 7.82
C GLN A 53 -40.48 -12.89 8.99
N LYS A 54 -39.53 -13.04 9.94
CA LYS A 54 -39.33 -12.07 11.03
C LYS A 54 -39.02 -10.65 10.52
N HIS A 55 -38.29 -10.52 9.41
CA HIS A 55 -38.05 -9.21 8.79
C HIS A 55 -39.31 -8.64 8.15
N ILE A 56 -40.10 -9.48 7.46
CA ILE A 56 -41.38 -9.12 6.86
C ILE A 56 -42.36 -8.64 7.92
N ASP A 57 -42.47 -9.36 9.04
CA ASP A 57 -43.42 -9.04 10.11
C ASP A 57 -43.12 -7.65 10.70
N VAL A 58 -41.85 -7.37 11.02
CA VAL A 58 -41.44 -6.04 11.50
C VAL A 58 -41.68 -4.94 10.46
N LEU A 59 -41.43 -5.20 9.17
CA LEU A 59 -41.69 -4.21 8.11
C LEU A 59 -43.19 -3.96 7.91
N ARG A 60 -44.06 -4.94 8.22
CA ARG A 60 -45.51 -4.80 8.18
C ARG A 60 -46.04 -4.05 9.40
N GLU A 61 -45.55 -4.38 10.59
CA GLU A 61 -45.88 -3.68 11.84
C GLU A 61 -45.56 -2.18 11.74
N MET A 62 -44.45 -1.84 11.06
CA MET A 62 -44.05 -0.45 10.79
C MET A 62 -44.78 0.17 9.58
N GLU A 63 -45.79 -0.50 9.03
CA GLU A 63 -46.58 -0.09 7.87
C GLU A 63 -45.75 0.24 6.62
N LEU A 64 -44.55 -0.31 6.49
CA LEU A 64 -43.64 -0.04 5.37
C LEU A 64 -44.00 -0.87 4.14
N ILE A 65 -44.46 -2.11 4.36
CA ILE A 65 -44.90 -3.02 3.32
C ILE A 65 -46.28 -3.59 3.62
N ARG A 66 -46.97 -4.03 2.57
CA ARG A 66 -48.24 -4.75 2.68
C ARG A 66 -48.26 -5.99 1.80
N PRO A 67 -48.96 -7.07 2.20
CA PRO A 67 -49.15 -8.23 1.36
C PRO A 67 -50.05 -7.88 0.17
N LYS A 68 -49.67 -8.37 -1.01
CA LYS A 68 -50.45 -8.34 -2.24
C LYS A 68 -50.58 -9.78 -2.72
N VAL A 69 -51.76 -10.35 -2.52
CA VAL A 69 -52.07 -11.68 -3.03
C VAL A 69 -52.31 -11.57 -4.53
N LEU A 70 -51.49 -12.27 -5.31
CA LEU A 70 -51.73 -12.43 -6.73
C LEU A 70 -52.74 -13.56 -6.91
N ARG A 71 -53.99 -13.20 -7.23
CA ARG A 71 -54.95 -14.17 -7.74
C ARG A 71 -54.50 -14.54 -9.15
N SER A 72 -54.25 -15.82 -9.38
CA SER A 72 -53.96 -16.31 -10.72
C SER A 72 -55.21 -16.13 -11.56
N GLU A 73 -55.18 -15.20 -12.52
CA GLU A 73 -56.13 -15.21 -13.64
C GLU A 73 -55.91 -16.52 -14.40
N GLY A 74 -56.75 -17.52 -14.12
CA GLY A 74 -56.85 -18.76 -14.91
C GLY A 74 -55.76 -19.82 -14.75
N ARG A 75 -54.82 -19.72 -13.79
CA ARG A 75 -53.84 -20.80 -13.52
C ARG A 75 -54.14 -21.54 -12.21
N ILE A 76 -54.30 -22.87 -12.30
CA ILE A 76 -54.43 -23.79 -11.17
C ILE A 76 -53.10 -23.77 -10.41
N GLY A 77 -53.07 -23.10 -9.25
CA GLY A 77 -51.89 -22.98 -8.40
C GLY A 77 -52.21 -22.27 -7.09
N ARG A 78 -51.42 -22.53 -6.05
CA ARG A 78 -51.59 -21.86 -4.75
C ARG A 78 -51.38 -20.34 -4.91
N PRO A 79 -52.23 -19.49 -4.29
CA PRO A 79 -52.07 -18.05 -4.34
C PRO A 79 -50.66 -17.64 -3.89
N ARG A 80 -49.98 -16.80 -4.69
CA ARG A 80 -48.65 -16.27 -4.31
C ARG A 80 -48.82 -14.90 -3.65
N THR A 81 -48.17 -14.73 -2.50
CA THR A 81 -48.16 -13.45 -1.78
C THR A 81 -46.87 -12.71 -2.10
N LEU A 82 -47.01 -11.54 -2.71
CA LEU A 82 -45.92 -10.57 -2.79
C LEU A 82 -46.02 -9.57 -1.65
N TYR A 83 -44.90 -8.98 -1.27
CA TYR A 83 -44.91 -7.81 -0.39
C TYR A 83 -44.51 -6.59 -1.19
N VAL A 84 -45.31 -5.54 -1.09
CA VAL A 84 -45.10 -4.30 -1.83
C VAL A 84 -45.08 -3.11 -0.86
N PRO A 85 -44.27 -2.07 -1.09
CA PRO A 85 -44.25 -0.91 -0.22
C PRO A 85 -45.59 -0.18 -0.18
N THR A 86 -45.93 0.34 0.99
CA THR A 86 -47.05 1.29 1.17
C THR A 86 -46.68 2.67 0.62
N LYS A 87 -47.61 3.63 0.61
CA LYS A 87 -47.30 5.02 0.24
C LYS A 87 -46.21 5.61 1.16
N PHE A 88 -46.33 5.37 2.45
CA PHE A 88 -45.34 5.77 3.46
C PHE A 88 -43.99 5.09 3.20
N GLY A 89 -43.99 3.76 3.00
CA GLY A 89 -42.77 3.01 2.70
C GLY A 89 -42.03 3.49 1.45
N LYS A 90 -42.76 3.84 0.37
CA LYS A 90 -42.15 4.42 -0.84
C LYS A 90 -41.49 5.77 -0.57
N LYS A 91 -42.17 6.66 0.15
CA LYS A 91 -41.64 7.98 0.51
C LYS A 91 -40.39 7.85 1.36
N LEU A 92 -40.39 6.93 2.32
CA LEU A 92 -39.25 6.64 3.16
C LEU A 92 -38.05 6.09 2.35
N LEU A 93 -38.28 5.16 1.42
CA LEU A 93 -37.21 4.65 0.53
C LEU A 93 -36.58 5.76 -0.31
N SER A 94 -37.37 6.70 -0.83
CA SER A 94 -36.86 7.89 -1.54
C SER A 94 -35.92 8.70 -0.65
N ARG A 95 -36.36 9.02 0.58
CA ARG A 95 -35.55 9.78 1.54
C ARG A 95 -34.27 9.06 1.94
N ILE A 96 -34.31 7.73 2.07
CA ILE A 96 -33.11 6.93 2.36
C ILE A 96 -32.12 6.99 1.20
N GLU A 97 -32.58 6.93 -0.05
CA GLU A 97 -31.69 7.03 -1.23
C GLU A 97 -31.13 8.45 -1.39
N GLU A 98 -31.92 9.48 -1.12
CA GLU A 98 -31.45 10.89 -1.06
C GLU A 98 -30.35 11.06 0.00
N ALA A 99 -30.60 10.65 1.24
CA ALA A 99 -29.63 10.73 2.34
C ALA A 99 -28.36 9.93 2.04
N LYS A 100 -28.51 8.75 1.43
CA LYS A 100 -27.37 7.94 0.96
C LYS A 100 -26.51 8.73 -0.03
N ASN A 101 -27.12 9.37 -1.03
CA ASN A 101 -26.39 10.17 -2.02
C ASN A 101 -25.66 11.35 -1.37
N GLU A 102 -26.30 12.05 -0.43
CA GLU A 102 -25.67 13.14 0.33
C GLU A 102 -24.45 12.66 1.11
N ILE A 103 -24.57 11.53 1.81
CA ILE A 103 -23.45 10.92 2.55
C ILE A 103 -22.32 10.54 1.61
N TYR A 104 -22.61 9.94 0.45
CA TYR A 104 -21.59 9.60 -0.54
C TYR A 104 -20.86 10.84 -1.07
N GLN A 105 -21.58 11.93 -1.38
CA GLN A 105 -20.95 13.18 -1.83
C GLN A 105 -20.09 13.79 -0.73
N TYR A 106 -20.59 13.84 0.50
CA TYR A 106 -19.83 14.33 1.65
C TYR A 106 -18.53 13.53 1.85
N MET A 107 -18.62 12.19 1.87
CA MET A 107 -17.46 11.31 2.03
C MET A 107 -16.44 11.47 0.89
N ARG A 108 -16.93 11.62 -0.36
CA ARG A 108 -16.10 11.86 -1.53
C ARG A 108 -15.35 13.18 -1.45
N GLU A 109 -16.03 14.27 -1.10
CA GLU A 109 -15.41 15.60 -0.96
C GLU A 109 -14.42 15.65 0.21
N LYS A 110 -14.74 14.99 1.33
CA LYS A 110 -13.80 14.81 2.44
C LYS A 110 -12.53 14.09 1.99
N ARG A 111 -12.66 12.93 1.32
CA ARG A 111 -11.53 12.16 0.81
C ARG A 111 -10.68 12.96 -0.20
N LYS A 112 -11.32 13.73 -1.07
CA LYS A 112 -10.63 14.61 -2.03
C LYS A 112 -9.81 15.69 -1.32
N LYS A 113 -10.32 16.29 -0.25
CA LYS A 113 -9.58 17.27 0.57
C LYS A 113 -8.37 16.62 1.26
N ASP A 114 -8.54 15.41 1.79
CA ASP A 114 -7.44 14.68 2.45
C ASP A 114 -6.33 14.31 1.47
N LEU A 115 -6.68 13.79 0.29
CA LEU A 115 -5.73 13.48 -0.78
C LEU A 115 -4.95 14.72 -1.25
N LYS A 116 -5.60 15.88 -1.36
CA LYS A 116 -4.91 17.14 -1.71
C LYS A 116 -3.85 17.51 -0.67
N LYS A 117 -4.12 17.30 0.62
CA LYS A 117 -3.15 17.57 1.70
C LYS A 117 -1.97 16.59 1.64
N GLU A 118 -2.23 15.32 1.37
CA GLU A 118 -1.21 14.27 1.25
C GLU A 118 -0.28 14.51 0.04
N ILE A 119 -0.85 14.83 -1.13
CA ILE A 119 -0.08 15.21 -2.34
C ILE A 119 0.82 16.42 -2.05
N LYS A 120 0.31 17.43 -1.32
CA LYS A 120 1.12 18.60 -0.97
C LYS A 120 2.32 18.20 -0.11
N LYS A 121 2.13 17.38 0.93
CA LYS A 121 3.22 16.89 1.79
C LYS A 121 4.28 16.12 1.00
N LEU A 122 3.86 15.23 0.10
CA LEU A 122 4.78 14.45 -0.76
C LEU A 122 5.57 15.36 -1.69
N ARG A 123 4.94 16.38 -2.29
CA ARG A 123 5.65 17.36 -3.13
C ARG A 123 6.70 18.14 -2.32
N ASP A 124 6.36 18.56 -1.11
CA ASP A 124 7.28 19.28 -0.23
C ASP A 124 8.43 18.38 0.26
N GLU A 125 8.21 17.07 0.37
CA GLU A 125 9.24 16.07 0.68
C GLU A 125 10.17 15.80 -0.52
N ILE A 126 9.61 15.63 -1.73
CA ILE A 126 10.41 15.48 -2.96
C ILE A 126 11.34 16.68 -3.14
N LYS A 127 10.83 17.91 -3.02
CA LYS A 127 11.66 19.12 -3.12
C LYS A 127 12.79 19.15 -2.08
N ARG A 128 12.53 18.71 -0.86
CA ARG A 128 13.55 18.64 0.19
C ARG A 128 14.63 17.61 -0.14
N ASN A 129 14.23 16.46 -0.71
CA ASN A 129 15.17 15.43 -1.15
C ASN A 129 16.01 15.88 -2.34
N GLU A 130 15.41 16.54 -3.35
CA GLU A 130 16.12 17.13 -4.48
C GLU A 130 17.16 18.17 -4.02
N LEU A 131 16.78 19.06 -3.10
CA LEU A 131 17.71 20.04 -2.51
C LEU A 131 18.85 19.37 -1.73
N ARG A 132 18.58 18.26 -1.04
CA ARG A 132 19.61 17.48 -0.34
C ARG A 132 20.57 16.83 -1.35
N HIS A 133 20.04 16.20 -2.39
CA HIS A 133 20.84 15.57 -3.44
C HIS A 133 21.76 16.57 -4.15
N MET A 134 21.24 17.75 -4.54
CA MET A 134 22.06 18.79 -5.15
C MET A 134 23.18 19.27 -4.23
N ARG A 135 22.95 19.38 -2.91
CA ARG A 135 24.01 19.73 -1.94
C ARG A 135 25.07 18.63 -1.84
N GLU A 136 24.67 17.37 -1.88
CA GLU A 136 25.59 16.22 -1.85
C GLU A 136 26.41 16.12 -3.15
N GLU A 137 25.84 16.42 -4.32
CA GLU A 137 26.56 16.49 -5.59
C GLU A 137 27.58 17.63 -5.62
N ILE A 138 27.20 18.84 -5.18
CA ILE A 138 28.12 19.97 -5.07
C ILE A 138 29.30 19.63 -4.15
N SER A 139 29.03 18.98 -3.00
CA SER A 139 30.07 18.56 -2.06
C SER A 139 31.02 17.51 -2.66
N ARG A 140 30.51 16.56 -3.46
CA ARG A 140 31.34 15.57 -4.18
C ARG A 140 32.23 16.21 -5.23
N GLU A 141 31.74 17.21 -5.97
CA GLU A 141 32.54 17.94 -6.95
C GLU A 141 33.64 18.80 -6.31
N GLU A 142 33.34 19.47 -5.20
CA GLU A 142 34.35 20.19 -4.42
C GLU A 142 35.41 19.25 -3.85
N LEU A 143 35.01 18.09 -3.32
CA LEU A 143 35.94 17.04 -2.87
C LEU A 143 36.86 16.57 -4.00
N LYS A 144 36.33 16.31 -5.20
CA LYS A 144 37.16 15.92 -6.37
C LYS A 144 38.19 16.98 -6.74
N ARG A 145 37.82 18.27 -6.72
CA ARG A 145 38.77 19.36 -7.00
C ARG A 145 39.86 19.43 -5.93
N ARG A 146 39.49 19.27 -4.66
CA ARG A 146 40.43 19.34 -3.55
C ARG A 146 41.42 18.17 -3.55
N VAL A 147 40.96 16.97 -3.89
CA VAL A 147 41.83 15.79 -4.10
C VAL A 147 42.83 16.08 -5.21
N LYS A 148 42.39 16.61 -6.36
CA LYS A 148 43.29 16.94 -7.47
C LYS A 148 44.35 18.00 -7.11
N GLU A 149 43.96 19.05 -6.37
CA GLU A 149 44.92 20.05 -5.86
C GLU A 149 45.95 19.45 -4.90
N LEU A 150 45.55 18.48 -4.07
CA LEU A 150 46.46 17.80 -3.15
C LEU A 150 47.41 16.86 -3.90
N GLU A 151 46.93 16.13 -4.92
CA GLU A 151 47.77 15.30 -5.80
C GLU A 151 48.82 16.12 -6.56
N GLU A 152 48.46 17.31 -7.07
CA GLU A 152 49.40 18.20 -7.76
C GLU A 152 50.47 18.75 -6.81
N LYS A 153 50.08 19.16 -5.59
CA LYS A 153 51.03 19.56 -4.54
C LYS A 153 51.97 18.43 -4.12
N MET A 154 51.44 17.21 -4.03
CA MET A 154 52.24 16.02 -3.70
C MET A 154 53.30 15.75 -4.77
N LYS A 155 52.95 15.91 -6.06
CA LYS A 155 53.91 15.80 -7.17
C LYS A 155 54.99 16.88 -7.14
N GLU A 156 54.64 18.13 -6.82
CA GLU A 156 55.63 19.20 -6.66
C GLU A 156 56.59 18.92 -5.51
N LEU A 157 56.07 18.54 -4.34
CA LEU A 157 56.88 18.20 -3.17
C LEU A 157 57.77 16.99 -3.43
N MET A 158 57.27 15.94 -4.10
CA MET A 158 58.09 14.80 -4.51
C MET A 158 59.20 15.20 -5.48
N LYS A 159 58.92 16.10 -6.43
CA LYS A 159 59.93 16.59 -7.38
C LYS A 159 61.02 17.41 -6.67
N GLU A 160 60.63 18.19 -5.66
CA GLU A 160 61.55 18.95 -4.82
C GLU A 160 62.39 18.01 -3.94
N LEU A 161 61.79 16.98 -3.34
CA LEU A 161 62.49 15.94 -2.57
C LEU A 161 63.54 15.21 -3.43
N ARG A 162 63.17 14.76 -4.64
CA ARG A 162 64.08 14.13 -5.62
C ARG A 162 65.25 15.03 -6.04
N SER A 163 65.12 16.34 -5.88
CA SER A 163 66.20 17.29 -6.18
C SER A 163 67.14 17.55 -5.00
N MET A 164 66.73 17.20 -3.78
CA MET A 164 67.47 17.43 -2.54
C MET A 164 68.19 16.18 -2.03
N GLU A 165 67.61 14.99 -2.21
CA GLU A 165 68.13 13.72 -1.69
C GLU A 165 68.52 12.81 -2.88
N GLY A 166 69.80 12.45 -2.97
CA GLY A 166 70.33 11.62 -4.05
C GLY A 166 69.66 10.23 -4.14
N GLU A 167 69.74 9.61 -5.33
CA GLU A 167 68.94 8.45 -5.81
C GLU A 167 68.83 7.18 -4.92
N GLU A 168 69.54 7.09 -3.79
CA GLU A 168 69.56 5.89 -2.94
C GLU A 168 68.42 5.82 -1.90
N GLU A 169 67.89 6.95 -1.40
CA GLU A 169 66.73 6.96 -0.48
C GLU A 169 65.38 6.90 -1.22
N ILE A 170 65.37 7.17 -2.54
CA ILE A 170 64.17 7.18 -3.39
C ILE A 170 63.60 5.77 -3.60
N LYS A 171 64.43 4.72 -3.52
CA LYS A 171 63.99 3.32 -3.73
C LYS A 171 63.17 2.74 -2.57
N GLU A 172 63.35 3.22 -1.34
CA GLU A 172 62.49 2.81 -0.21
C GLU A 172 61.11 3.47 -0.33
N VAL A 173 61.05 4.75 -0.70
CA VAL A 173 59.79 5.47 -0.92
C VAL A 173 59.03 4.94 -2.14
N GLU A 174 59.71 4.63 -3.25
CA GLU A 174 59.06 4.03 -4.43
C GLU A 174 58.56 2.60 -4.16
N MET A 175 59.17 1.82 -3.25
CA MET A 175 58.62 0.53 -2.83
C MET A 175 57.38 0.68 -1.93
N GLU A 176 57.34 1.65 -1.02
CA GLU A 176 56.13 1.98 -0.25
C GLU A 176 55.01 2.54 -1.14
N GLU A 177 55.34 3.35 -2.16
CA GLU A 177 54.37 3.94 -3.10
C GLU A 177 53.77 2.89 -4.07
N ILE A 178 54.51 1.84 -4.44
CA ILE A 178 53.98 0.69 -5.20
C ILE A 178 53.07 -0.18 -4.32
N GLU A 179 53.39 -0.36 -3.04
CA GLU A 179 52.53 -1.06 -2.08
C GLU A 179 51.25 -0.26 -1.77
N GLU A 180 51.33 1.07 -1.62
CA GLU A 180 50.14 1.91 -1.42
C GLU A 180 49.25 2.00 -2.66
N ASN A 181 49.83 2.14 -3.87
CA ASN A 181 49.03 2.16 -5.10
C ASN A 181 48.33 0.81 -5.36
N THR A 182 48.99 -0.32 -5.07
CA THR A 182 48.33 -1.64 -5.17
C THR A 182 47.26 -1.85 -4.09
N VAL A 183 47.40 -1.25 -2.91
CA VAL A 183 46.36 -1.25 -1.87
C VAL A 183 45.17 -0.36 -2.27
N LEU A 184 45.41 0.81 -2.84
CA LEU A 184 44.36 1.72 -3.31
C LEU A 184 43.58 1.16 -4.51
N GLU A 185 44.26 0.50 -5.45
CA GLU A 185 43.59 -0.23 -6.54
C GLU A 185 42.75 -1.38 -6.01
N LYS A 186 43.26 -2.17 -5.05
CA LYS A 186 42.47 -3.23 -4.39
C LYS A 186 41.27 -2.68 -3.64
N ILE A 187 41.41 -1.54 -2.93
CA ILE A 187 40.29 -0.88 -2.25
C ILE A 187 39.26 -0.38 -3.26
N SER A 188 39.70 0.18 -4.40
CA SER A 188 38.81 0.61 -5.48
C SER A 188 38.03 -0.56 -6.08
N ASP A 189 38.70 -1.68 -6.36
CA ASP A 189 38.07 -2.90 -6.89
C ASP A 189 37.11 -3.54 -5.88
N LEU A 190 37.47 -3.57 -4.60
CA LEU A 190 36.60 -4.04 -3.51
C LEU A 190 35.37 -3.15 -3.35
N ASN A 191 35.52 -1.82 -3.44
CA ASN A 191 34.40 -0.89 -3.40
C ASN A 191 33.47 -1.07 -4.61
N ARG A 192 34.02 -1.28 -5.80
CA ARG A 192 33.24 -1.57 -7.00
C ARG A 192 32.48 -2.89 -6.87
N ALA A 193 33.14 -3.95 -6.40
CA ALA A 193 32.48 -5.23 -6.16
C ALA A 193 31.37 -5.12 -5.09
N LEU A 194 31.60 -4.32 -4.04
CA LEU A 194 30.62 -4.01 -3.01
C LEU A 194 29.40 -3.27 -3.59
N ASP A 195 29.61 -2.25 -4.41
CA ASP A 195 28.55 -1.49 -5.06
C ASP A 195 27.71 -2.38 -5.99
N GLU A 196 28.36 -3.21 -6.82
CA GLU A 196 27.68 -4.16 -7.71
C GLU A 196 26.82 -5.16 -6.91
N LEU A 197 27.34 -5.72 -5.81
CA LEU A 197 26.60 -6.62 -4.92
C LEU A 197 25.41 -5.90 -4.26
N LEU A 198 25.61 -4.69 -3.73
CA LEU A 198 24.55 -3.91 -3.09
C LEU A 198 23.45 -3.54 -4.07
N GLU A 199 23.78 -3.22 -5.32
CA GLU A 199 22.81 -2.91 -6.36
C GLU A 199 22.02 -4.14 -6.82
N MET A 200 22.68 -5.30 -6.97
CA MET A 200 22.00 -6.58 -7.21
C MET A 200 21.03 -6.92 -6.08
N LYS A 201 21.44 -6.74 -4.82
CA LYS A 201 20.58 -6.97 -3.64
C LYS A 201 19.41 -6.01 -3.59
N ARG A 202 19.61 -4.71 -3.87
CA ARG A 202 18.53 -3.71 -3.92
C ARG A 202 17.49 -4.08 -4.97
N SER A 203 17.94 -4.42 -6.17
CA SER A 203 17.07 -4.82 -7.29
C SER A 203 16.28 -6.10 -6.97
N ALA A 204 16.96 -7.14 -6.47
CA ALA A 204 16.31 -8.40 -6.09
C ALA A 204 15.33 -8.22 -4.91
N LYS A 205 15.66 -7.37 -3.93
CA LYS A 205 14.79 -7.06 -2.78
C LYS A 205 13.55 -6.27 -3.21
N ALA A 206 13.67 -5.36 -4.16
CA ALA A 206 12.52 -4.64 -4.72
C ALA A 206 11.53 -5.61 -5.39
N VAL A 207 12.03 -6.50 -6.26
CA VAL A 207 11.21 -7.52 -6.94
C VAL A 207 10.60 -8.51 -5.93
N TYR A 208 11.39 -8.98 -4.96
CA TYR A 208 10.92 -9.90 -3.93
C TYR A 208 9.84 -9.28 -3.03
N SER A 209 10.01 -8.03 -2.61
CA SER A 209 9.06 -7.34 -1.74
C SER A 209 7.76 -6.98 -2.46
N GLU A 210 7.81 -6.51 -3.71
CA GLU A 210 6.60 -6.26 -4.51
C GLU A 210 5.87 -7.57 -4.81
N GLY A 211 6.61 -8.63 -5.13
CA GLY A 211 6.04 -9.95 -5.30
C GLY A 211 5.31 -10.46 -4.04
N ARG A 212 5.94 -10.35 -2.86
CA ARG A 212 5.29 -10.67 -1.58
C ARG A 212 4.03 -9.84 -1.32
N ARG A 213 4.04 -8.56 -1.71
CA ARG A 213 2.88 -7.67 -1.62
C ARG A 213 1.75 -8.11 -2.54
N LEU A 214 2.04 -8.45 -3.81
CA LEU A 214 1.05 -8.96 -4.77
C LEU A 214 0.41 -10.26 -4.31
N TRP A 215 1.18 -11.14 -3.69
CA TRP A 215 0.66 -12.36 -3.07
C TRP A 215 -0.24 -12.05 -1.86
N ALA A 216 0.15 -11.12 -0.98
CA ALA A 216 -0.64 -10.74 0.19
C ALA A 216 -2.02 -10.14 -0.15
N ILE A 217 -2.13 -9.44 -1.30
CA ILE A 217 -3.40 -8.85 -1.77
C ILE A 217 -4.20 -9.78 -2.69
N GLY A 218 -3.79 -11.06 -2.83
CA GLY A 218 -4.49 -12.06 -3.63
C GLY A 218 -4.40 -11.84 -5.15
N LYS A 219 -3.49 -10.98 -5.62
CA LYS A 219 -3.26 -10.74 -7.06
C LYS A 219 -2.27 -11.71 -7.71
N ALA A 220 -1.61 -12.54 -6.90
CA ALA A 220 -0.74 -13.62 -7.35
C ALA A 220 -1.09 -14.92 -6.61
N SER A 221 -1.16 -16.03 -7.34
CA SER A 221 -1.49 -17.36 -6.80
C SER A 221 -0.22 -18.20 -6.63
N LYS A 222 -0.25 -19.14 -5.68
CA LYS A 222 0.82 -20.17 -5.55
C LYS A 222 0.86 -21.14 -6.73
N GLU A 223 -0.23 -21.23 -7.49
CA GLU A 223 -0.35 -22.11 -8.66
C GLU A 223 0.31 -21.50 -9.91
N ASP A 224 0.61 -20.19 -9.86
CA ASP A 224 1.37 -19.50 -10.90
C ASP A 224 2.86 -19.84 -10.75
N LYS A 225 3.31 -20.81 -11.55
CA LYS A 225 4.69 -21.31 -11.54
C LYS A 225 5.70 -20.21 -11.88
N GLU A 226 5.41 -19.35 -12.85
CA GLU A 226 6.33 -18.28 -13.26
C GLU A 226 6.53 -17.26 -12.14
N PHE A 227 5.44 -16.86 -11.49
CA PHE A 227 5.51 -15.98 -10.33
C PHE A 227 6.33 -16.61 -9.19
N MET A 228 6.04 -17.86 -8.84
CA MET A 228 6.76 -18.55 -7.76
C MET A 228 8.25 -18.75 -8.05
N ASP A 229 8.61 -18.99 -9.31
CA ASP A 229 10.00 -19.12 -9.73
C ASP A 229 10.75 -17.79 -9.67
N ILE A 230 10.10 -16.67 -10.02
CA ILE A 230 10.66 -15.31 -9.86
C ILE A 230 10.92 -15.00 -8.38
N ILE A 231 9.99 -15.33 -7.47
CA ILE A 231 10.15 -15.10 -6.03
C ILE A 231 11.31 -15.93 -5.47
N LYS A 232 11.37 -17.22 -5.80
CA LYS A 232 12.44 -18.12 -5.37
C LYS A 232 13.79 -17.67 -5.87
N ARG A 233 13.88 -17.29 -7.15
CA ARG A 233 15.12 -16.81 -7.77
C ARG A 233 15.63 -15.54 -7.09
N ASN A 234 14.76 -14.55 -6.86
CA ASN A 234 15.16 -13.31 -6.19
C ASN A 234 15.52 -13.53 -4.73
N LYS A 235 14.85 -14.45 -4.01
CA LYS A 235 15.26 -14.85 -2.66
C LYS A 235 16.67 -15.46 -2.66
N ALA A 236 16.94 -16.37 -3.57
CA ALA A 236 18.25 -17.00 -3.71
C ALA A 236 19.36 -16.00 -4.09
N ILE A 237 19.05 -14.99 -4.92
CA ILE A 237 19.99 -13.91 -5.23
C ILE A 237 20.31 -13.10 -3.97
N ILE A 238 19.31 -12.73 -3.17
CA ILE A 238 19.54 -12.00 -1.91
C ILE A 238 20.41 -12.81 -0.95
N GLU A 239 20.13 -14.11 -0.78
CA GLU A 239 20.90 -15.01 0.09
C GLU A 239 22.35 -15.15 -0.41
N LYS A 240 22.57 -15.34 -1.71
CA LYS A 240 23.92 -15.39 -2.30
C LYS A 240 24.69 -14.09 -2.16
N VAL A 241 24.02 -12.94 -2.30
CA VAL A 241 24.67 -11.65 -2.08
C VAL A 241 25.00 -11.46 -0.60
N ASP A 242 24.15 -11.91 0.32
CA ASP A 242 24.44 -11.86 1.76
C ASP A 242 25.64 -12.74 2.14
N GLU A 243 25.80 -13.91 1.52
CA GLU A 243 26.99 -14.75 1.64
C GLU A 243 28.23 -14.06 1.04
N GLY A 244 28.13 -13.54 -0.19
CA GLY A 244 29.24 -12.84 -0.84
C GLY A 244 29.69 -11.58 -0.09
N LEU A 245 28.76 -10.85 0.54
CA LEU A 245 29.09 -9.71 1.40
C LEU A 245 29.83 -10.13 2.67
N LYS A 246 29.48 -11.28 3.27
CA LYS A 246 30.21 -11.82 4.42
C LYS A 246 31.62 -12.25 4.03
N GLU A 247 31.78 -12.95 2.91
CA GLU A 247 33.10 -13.33 2.40
C GLU A 247 33.97 -12.11 2.07
N LEU A 248 33.37 -11.04 1.52
CA LEU A 248 34.07 -9.79 1.24
C LEU A 248 34.54 -9.12 2.54
N VAL A 249 33.70 -9.07 3.57
CA VAL A 249 34.05 -8.53 4.89
C VAL A 249 35.17 -9.35 5.53
N GLU A 250 35.07 -10.69 5.51
CA GLU A 250 36.13 -11.56 6.03
C GLU A 250 37.45 -11.38 5.28
N ARG A 251 37.44 -11.17 3.96
CA ARG A 251 38.66 -10.86 3.20
C ARG A 251 39.26 -9.52 3.59
N ILE A 252 38.44 -8.48 3.72
CA ILE A 252 38.89 -7.15 4.15
C ILE A 252 39.48 -7.22 5.56
N GLU A 253 38.83 -7.93 6.48
CA GLU A 253 39.31 -8.11 7.86
C GLU A 253 40.63 -8.90 7.91
N ASN A 254 40.81 -9.90 7.06
CA ASN A 254 42.06 -10.67 6.98
C ASN A 254 43.20 -9.89 6.30
N GLU A 255 42.91 -9.11 5.26
CA GLU A 255 43.91 -8.30 4.55
C GLU A 255 44.36 -7.07 5.37
N ILE A 256 43.46 -6.48 6.18
CA ILE A 256 43.77 -5.35 7.07
C ILE A 256 44.30 -5.83 8.43
N GLY A 257 43.78 -6.94 8.96
CA GLY A 257 44.13 -7.47 10.28
C GLY A 257 45.44 -8.25 10.33
N GLY A 258 45.98 -8.71 9.21
CA GLY A 258 47.28 -9.40 9.13
C GLY A 258 48.52 -8.49 9.22
N ARG A 259 48.35 -7.18 9.42
CA ARG A 259 49.42 -6.17 9.52
C ARG A 259 49.69 -5.71 10.97
N GLN A 260 49.48 -6.55 11.98
CA GLN A 260 49.92 -6.30 13.36
C GLN A 260 51.18 -7.10 13.72
#